data_AF-B1AHM7-F1
#
_entry.id   AF-B1AHM7-F1
#
_cell.length_a   1.000
_cell.length_b   1.000
_cell.length_c   1.000
_cell.angle_alpha   90.00
_cell.angle_beta   90.00
_cell.angle_gamma   90.00
#
_symmetry.space_group_name_H-M   'P 1'
#
loop_
_entity.id
_entity.type
_entity.pdbx_description
1 polymer ?
#
loop_
_entity_poly.entity_id
_entity_poly.type
_entity_poly.pdbx_seq_one_letter_code
_entity_poly.pdbx_strand_id
1 'polypeptide(L)'
;MATHQKDCSLPYATESKECRMVQEQCCHSQLEELHCATGISLANEQDRCATPHGDNASLEATFVKRCCHCCLLGRAAQAQGQSCEYSLMVGYQCGQVFQACCVKSQETGDLDVGGLQETDKIIEVEEEQEDPYLNDRCR
;
A
#
# COMPACT_ATOMS: atom_id res chain seq x y z
N MET A 1 -15.42 -21.78 4.87
CA MET A 1 -15.13 -20.50 4.19
C MET A 1 -14.80 -19.51 5.29
N ALA A 2 -13.53 -19.13 5.43
CA ALA A 2 -13.07 -18.26 6.52
C ALA A 2 -13.32 -16.80 6.12
N THR A 3 -14.29 -16.14 6.75
CA THR A 3 -14.50 -14.70 6.67
C THR A 3 -13.32 -14.02 7.36
N HIS A 4 -12.42 -13.42 6.58
CA HIS A 4 -11.19 -12.83 7.07
C HIS A 4 -11.40 -11.41 7.61
N GLN A 5 -12.44 -11.22 8.42
CA GLN A 5 -12.70 -9.97 9.13
C GLN A 5 -11.70 -9.88 10.28
N LYS A 6 -10.51 -9.33 10.01
CA LYS A 6 -9.52 -9.02 11.03
C LYS A 6 -9.87 -7.67 11.64
N ASP A 7 -10.38 -7.68 12.86
CA ASP A 7 -10.55 -6.46 13.64
C ASP A 7 -9.18 -6.01 14.19
N CYS A 8 -8.78 -4.76 13.90
CA CYS A 8 -7.58 -4.14 14.46
C CYS A 8 -7.72 -3.72 15.93
N SER A 9 -8.83 -4.10 16.56
CA SER A 9 -9.07 -4.00 18.00
C SER A 9 -8.21 -5.04 18.72
N LEU A 10 -6.90 -4.78 18.81
CA LEU A 10 -5.93 -5.66 19.44
C LEU A 10 -6.17 -5.70 20.97
N PRO A 11 -6.38 -6.88 21.59
CA PRO A 11 -6.52 -6.98 23.04
C PRO A 11 -5.16 -6.98 23.77
N TYR A 12 -4.11 -6.45 23.15
CA TYR A 12 -2.74 -6.64 23.62
C TYR A 12 -2.35 -5.64 24.71
N ALA A 13 -2.41 -6.13 25.96
CA ALA A 13 -1.45 -6.04 27.07
C ALA A 13 -0.33 -4.97 27.06
N THR A 14 -0.57 -3.79 26.51
CA THR A 14 0.40 -2.69 26.48
C THR A 14 -0.17 -1.54 27.31
N GLU A 15 0.43 -1.31 28.48
CA GLU A 15 0.01 -0.31 29.46
C GLU A 15 0.10 1.14 28.91
N SER A 16 0.93 1.37 27.87
CA SER A 16 1.12 2.67 27.23
C SER A 16 0.09 2.93 26.12
N LYS A 17 -0.52 4.12 26.17
CA LYS A 17 -1.46 4.62 25.16
C LYS A 17 -0.78 4.79 23.80
N GLU A 18 0.49 5.17 23.81
CA GLU A 18 1.33 5.41 22.64
C GLU A 18 1.55 4.12 21.87
N CYS A 19 1.94 3.04 22.57
CA CYS A 19 2.16 1.74 21.92
C CYS A 19 0.89 1.17 21.30
N ARG A 20 -0.26 1.29 21.99
CA ARG A 20 -1.54 0.87 21.43
C ARG A 20 -1.88 1.62 20.14
N MET A 21 -1.69 2.95 20.12
CA MET A 21 -1.92 3.75 18.91
C MET A 21 -1.02 3.30 17.76
N VAL A 22 0.26 3.02 18.01
CA VAL A 22 1.20 2.55 16.98
C VAL A 22 0.82 1.16 16.47
N GLN A 23 0.45 0.23 17.34
CA GLN A 23 0.03 -1.13 16.98
C GLN A 23 -1.26 -1.13 16.15
N GLU A 24 -2.26 -0.34 16.56
CA GLU A 24 -3.50 -0.16 15.80
C GLU A 24 -3.20 0.40 14.40
N GLN A 25 -2.38 1.45 14.31
CA GLN A 25 -2.01 2.05 13.03
C GLN A 25 -1.25 1.07 12.12
N CYS A 26 -0.35 0.27 12.69
CA CYS A 26 0.36 -0.79 11.97
C CYS A 26 -0.63 -1.83 11.41
N CYS A 27 -1.55 -2.32 12.23
CA CYS A 27 -2.59 -3.25 11.79
C CYS A 27 -3.45 -2.67 10.65
N HIS A 28 -3.91 -1.42 10.80
CA HIS A 28 -4.69 -0.74 9.76
C HIS A 28 -3.90 -0.60 8.46
N SER A 29 -2.61 -0.26 8.54
CA SER A 29 -1.74 -0.17 7.36
C SER A 29 -1.59 -1.52 6.65
N GLN A 30 -1.40 -2.61 7.39
CA GLN A 30 -1.29 -3.95 6.81
C GLN A 30 -2.61 -4.41 6.16
N LEU A 31 -3.76 -4.10 6.77
CA LEU A 31 -5.05 -4.38 6.17
C LEU A 31 -5.30 -3.53 4.92
N GLU A 32 -4.93 -2.25 4.95
CA GLU A 32 -5.02 -1.36 3.79
C GLU A 32 -4.21 -1.94 2.62
N GLU A 33 -2.97 -2.35 2.85
CA GLU A 33 -2.11 -2.98 1.84
C GLU A 33 -2.74 -4.28 1.28
N LEU A 34 -3.23 -5.16 2.16
CA LEU A 34 -3.86 -6.42 1.78
C LEU A 34 -5.08 -6.20 0.86
N HIS A 35 -5.90 -5.20 1.15
CA HIS A 35 -7.13 -4.92 0.40
C HIS A 35 -6.93 -3.96 -0.78
N CYS A 36 -5.81 -3.25 -0.84
CA CYS A 36 -5.49 -2.31 -1.91
C CYS A 36 -5.38 -3.00 -3.28
N ALA A 37 -4.85 -4.23 -3.35
CA ALA A 37 -4.74 -4.99 -4.60
C ALA A 37 -6.11 -5.19 -5.28
N THR A 38 -7.15 -5.46 -4.49
CA THR A 38 -8.54 -5.58 -4.97
C THR A 38 -9.05 -4.24 -5.49
N GLY A 39 -8.77 -3.14 -4.79
CA GLY A 39 -9.15 -1.80 -5.23
C GLY A 39 -8.48 -1.39 -6.56
N ILE A 40 -7.19 -1.70 -6.72
CA ILE A 40 -6.45 -1.47 -7.97
C ILE A 40 -7.05 -2.28 -9.11
N SER A 41 -7.32 -3.57 -8.88
CA SER A 41 -7.90 -4.46 -9.89
C SER A 41 -9.27 -3.95 -10.34
N LEU A 42 -10.11 -3.50 -9.39
CA LEU A 42 -11.40 -2.89 -9.68
C LEU A 42 -11.27 -1.65 -10.57
N ALA A 43 -10.32 -0.76 -10.27
CA ALA A 43 -10.05 0.45 -11.06
C ALA A 43 -9.51 0.16 -12.48
N ASN A 44 -8.89 -1.01 -12.68
CA ASN A 44 -8.40 -1.46 -13.98
C ASN A 44 -9.49 -2.11 -14.82
N GLU A 45 -10.37 -2.91 -14.20
CA GLU A 45 -11.49 -3.57 -14.87
C GLU A 45 -12.65 -2.60 -15.15
N GLN A 46 -12.87 -1.66 -14.23
CA GLN A 46 -13.95 -0.69 -14.28
C GLN A 46 -13.35 0.71 -14.06
N ASP A 47 -13.67 1.68 -14.92
CA ASP A 47 -13.30 3.09 -14.69
C ASP A 47 -14.08 3.74 -13.50
N ARG A 48 -14.58 2.92 -12.56
CA ARG A 48 -15.46 3.32 -11.46
C ARG A 48 -15.17 2.49 -10.22
N CYS A 49 -15.22 3.14 -9.05
CA CYS A 49 -14.97 2.52 -7.74
C CYS A 49 -16.25 2.23 -6.96
N ALA A 50 -17.25 1.66 -7.62
CA ALA A 50 -18.47 1.23 -6.95
C ALA A 50 -18.23 -0.13 -6.28
N THR A 51 -18.37 -0.22 -4.96
CA THR A 51 -18.30 -1.50 -4.26
C THR A 51 -19.58 -2.30 -4.56
N PRO A 52 -19.49 -3.56 -5.04
CA PRO A 52 -20.67 -4.35 -5.42
C PRO A 52 -21.53 -4.77 -4.22
N HIS A 53 -21.01 -4.66 -2.99
CA HIS A 53 -21.80 -4.74 -1.76
C HIS A 53 -21.92 -3.34 -1.15
N GLY A 54 -23.16 -2.87 -0.99
CA GLY A 54 -23.53 -1.55 -0.49
C GLY A 54 -23.20 -1.30 1.00
N ASP A 55 -22.50 -2.21 1.66
CA ASP A 55 -22.09 -2.06 3.03
C ASP A 55 -20.75 -1.30 3.10
N ASN A 56 -20.84 0.03 3.04
CA ASN A 56 -19.75 0.95 3.41
C ASN A 56 -19.36 0.83 4.91
N ALA A 57 -19.84 -0.20 5.61
CA ALA A 57 -19.67 -0.42 7.03
C ALA A 57 -18.40 -1.21 7.38
N SER A 58 -17.83 -1.98 6.43
CA SER A 58 -16.59 -2.72 6.71
C SER A 58 -15.34 -1.88 6.44
N LEU A 59 -14.31 -2.06 7.28
CA LEU A 59 -12.98 -1.48 7.09
C LEU A 59 -12.38 -1.89 5.74
N GLU A 60 -12.58 -3.16 5.37
CA GLU A 60 -12.14 -3.72 4.09
C GLU A 60 -12.73 -2.96 2.91
N ALA A 61 -14.05 -2.74 2.89
CA ALA A 61 -14.72 -2.01 1.82
C ALA A 61 -14.20 -0.56 1.72
N THR A 62 -13.90 0.05 2.87
CA THR A 62 -13.30 1.39 2.93
C THR A 62 -11.92 1.42 2.29
N PHE A 63 -11.05 0.45 2.62
CA PHE A 63 -9.72 0.34 2.02
C PHE A 63 -9.78 0.07 0.51
N VAL A 64 -10.58 -0.91 0.08
CA VAL A 64 -10.78 -1.23 -1.36
C VAL A 64 -11.22 0.02 -2.13
N LYS A 65 -12.24 0.73 -1.62
CA LYS A 65 -12.77 1.93 -2.24
C LYS A 65 -11.73 3.03 -2.33
N ARG A 66 -10.99 3.27 -1.24
CA ARG A 66 -9.92 4.27 -1.19
C ARG A 66 -8.84 3.97 -2.23
N CYS A 67 -8.26 2.77 -2.20
CA CYS A 67 -7.21 2.38 -3.13
C CYS A 67 -7.68 2.42 -4.59
N CYS A 68 -8.92 2.03 -4.87
CA CYS A 68 -9.51 2.19 -6.19
C CYS A 68 -9.52 3.65 -6.65
N HIS A 69 -9.99 4.58 -5.80
CA HIS A 69 -10.00 6.01 -6.14
C HIS A 69 -8.58 6.56 -6.36
N CYS A 70 -7.61 6.14 -5.55
CA CYS A 70 -6.20 6.48 -5.73
C CYS A 70 -5.66 6.01 -7.09
N CYS A 71 -6.05 4.81 -7.51
CA CYS A 71 -5.65 4.24 -8.80
C CYS A 71 -6.25 5.00 -9.98
N LEU A 72 -7.55 5.32 -9.92
CA LEU A 72 -8.20 6.17 -10.94
C LEU A 72 -7.57 7.56 -11.02
N LEU A 73 -7.16 8.12 -9.87
CA LEU A 73 -6.44 9.40 -9.84
C LEU A 73 -5.09 9.30 -10.56
N GLY A 74 -4.33 8.21 -10.35
CA GLY A 74 -3.08 7.94 -11.06
C GLY A 74 -3.27 7.86 -12.58
N ARG A 75 -4.29 7.11 -13.02
CA ARG A 75 -4.64 7.01 -14.44
C ARG A 75 -5.08 8.35 -15.02
N ALA A 76 -5.87 9.12 -14.28
CA ALA A 76 -6.31 10.45 -14.71
C ALA A 76 -5.12 11.41 -14.84
N ALA A 77 -4.13 11.34 -13.95
CA ALA A 77 -2.90 12.11 -14.04
C ALA A 77 -2.11 11.75 -15.31
N GLN A 78 -1.94 10.45 -15.59
CA GLN A 78 -1.30 9.99 -16.83
C GLN A 78 -2.04 10.48 -18.07
N ALA A 79 -3.37 10.34 -18.10
CA ALA A 79 -4.19 10.74 -19.24
C ALA A 79 -4.16 12.26 -19.50
N GLN A 80 -3.89 13.05 -18.46
CA GLN A 80 -3.74 14.50 -18.53
C GLN A 80 -2.29 14.94 -18.79
N GLY A 81 -1.35 14.00 -18.94
CA GLY A 81 0.08 14.30 -19.12
C GLY A 81 0.75 14.90 -17.88
N GLN A 82 0.17 14.70 -16.69
CA GLN A 82 0.77 15.12 -15.43
C GLN A 82 1.85 14.13 -14.97
N SER A 83 2.80 14.59 -14.15
CA SER A 83 3.84 13.74 -13.58
C SER A 83 3.24 12.68 -12.66
N CYS A 84 3.74 11.44 -12.75
CA CYS A 84 3.42 10.36 -11.82
C CYS A 84 4.18 10.44 -10.48
N GLU A 85 4.71 11.62 -10.13
CA GLU A 85 5.43 11.83 -8.89
C GLU A 85 4.48 11.88 -7.69
N TYR A 86 4.95 11.38 -6.57
CA TYR A 86 4.20 11.33 -5.33
C TYR A 86 3.94 12.74 -4.78
N SER A 87 2.68 13.17 -4.76
CA SER A 87 2.27 14.35 -4.01
C SER A 87 1.98 13.98 -2.56
N LEU A 88 2.70 14.59 -1.61
CA LEU A 88 2.50 14.44 -0.16
C LEU A 88 1.05 14.70 0.30
N MET A 89 0.22 15.36 -0.53
CA MET A 89 -1.17 15.66 -0.22
C MET A 89 -2.08 14.42 -0.20
N VAL A 90 -1.65 13.30 -0.80
CA VAL A 90 -2.52 12.14 -1.04
C VAL A 90 -2.36 11.07 0.06
N GLY A 91 -1.36 11.21 0.93
CA GLY A 91 -1.02 10.24 1.98
C GLY A 91 -0.25 9.03 1.43
N TYR A 92 0.59 8.42 2.27
CA TYR A 92 1.58 7.42 1.85
C TYR A 92 0.96 6.26 1.06
N GLN A 93 -0.08 5.63 1.62
CA GLN A 93 -0.71 4.46 1.01
C GLN A 93 -1.38 4.78 -0.33
N CYS A 94 -2.12 5.88 -0.40
CA CYS A 94 -2.79 6.28 -1.64
C CYS A 94 -1.79 6.73 -2.70
N GLY A 95 -0.68 7.34 -2.32
CA GLY A 95 0.35 7.74 -3.29
C GLY A 95 1.16 6.58 -3.87
N GLN A 96 1.37 5.50 -3.14
CA GLN A 96 1.92 4.26 -3.72
C GLN A 96 0.98 3.70 -4.80
N VAL A 97 -0.32 3.62 -4.49
CA VAL A 97 -1.34 3.14 -5.44
C VAL A 97 -1.46 4.06 -6.66
N PHE A 98 -1.43 5.37 -6.44
CA PHE A 98 -1.41 6.38 -7.50
C PHE A 98 -0.25 6.13 -8.47
N GLN A 99 0.98 5.98 -7.95
CA GLN A 99 2.16 5.77 -8.77
C GLN A 99 2.07 4.47 -9.58
N ALA A 100 1.68 3.38 -8.91
CA ALA A 100 1.48 2.08 -9.54
C ALA A 100 0.48 2.12 -10.71
N CYS A 101 -0.59 2.91 -10.59
CA CYS A 101 -1.60 3.03 -11.65
C CYS A 101 -1.30 4.12 -12.68
N CYS A 102 -0.46 5.10 -12.36
CA CYS A 102 -0.05 6.16 -13.28
C CYS A 102 0.92 5.64 -14.35
N VAL A 103 1.80 4.69 -14.01
CA VAL A 103 2.79 4.13 -14.96
C VAL A 103 2.21 3.03 -15.86
N LYS A 104 1.14 2.35 -15.42
CA LYS A 104 0.67 1.09 -16.02
C LYS A 104 -0.06 1.18 -17.36
N SER A 105 -0.30 2.37 -17.90
CA SER A 105 -0.89 2.53 -19.25
C SER A 105 0.14 2.51 -20.38
N GLN A 106 1.42 2.28 -20.08
CA GLN A 106 2.52 2.29 -21.05
C GLN A 106 3.12 0.89 -21.34
N GLU A 107 2.53 -0.20 -20.86
CA GLU A 107 3.08 -1.57 -21.06
C GLU A 107 2.52 -2.32 -22.29
N THR A 108 1.83 -1.63 -23.21
CA THR A 108 1.45 -2.15 -24.54
C THR A 108 2.22 -1.51 -25.69
N GLY A 109 3.35 -0.86 -25.41
CA GLY A 109 4.23 -0.29 -26.43
C GLY A 109 5.68 -0.19 -25.96
N ASP A 110 6.43 -1.26 -26.21
CA ASP A 110 7.85 -1.30 -26.54
C ASP A 110 8.75 -0.20 -25.94
N LEU A 111 9.40 -0.47 -24.81
CA LEU A 111 10.72 0.10 -24.48
C LEU A 111 11.55 -0.91 -23.68
N ASP A 112 12.38 -1.62 -24.42
CA ASP A 112 13.69 -2.11 -23.98
C ASP A 112 14.49 -0.94 -23.37
N VAL A 113 14.95 -1.09 -22.12
CA VAL A 113 16.25 -0.56 -21.67
C VAL A 113 16.66 -1.25 -20.37
N GLY A 114 17.64 -2.15 -20.53
CA GLY A 114 18.87 -2.09 -19.75
C GLY A 114 18.80 -2.56 -18.30
N GLY A 115 19.01 -3.87 -18.11
CA GLY A 115 19.39 -4.43 -16.81
C GLY A 115 20.62 -3.72 -16.25
N LEU A 116 20.53 -3.31 -14.98
CA LEU A 116 21.67 -2.83 -14.23
C LEU A 116 22.37 -4.01 -13.57
N GLN A 117 23.63 -4.15 -13.93
CA GLN A 117 24.51 -5.25 -13.62
C GLN A 117 24.78 -5.35 -12.11
N GLU A 118 24.56 -6.55 -11.63
CA GLU A 118 25.24 -7.20 -10.51
C GLU A 118 26.72 -6.77 -10.46
N THR A 119 27.07 -6.03 -9.41
CA THR A 119 28.47 -5.89 -8.99
C THR A 119 28.60 -6.52 -7.63
N ASP A 120 28.78 -7.83 -7.68
CA ASP A 120 29.22 -8.68 -6.59
C ASP A 120 30.63 -8.23 -6.15
N LYS A 121 30.69 -7.58 -4.98
CA LYS A 121 31.90 -7.48 -4.16
C LYS A 121 31.50 -7.82 -2.73
N ILE A 122 31.46 -9.12 -2.45
CA ILE A 122 31.49 -9.63 -1.08
C ILE A 122 32.81 -9.17 -0.45
N ILE A 123 32.75 -8.13 0.36
CA ILE A 123 33.69 -7.90 1.44
C ILE A 123 32.99 -8.50 2.66
N GLU A 124 33.49 -9.64 3.15
CA GLU A 124 33.04 -10.20 4.42
C GLU A 124 33.47 -9.24 5.53
N VAL A 125 32.58 -8.31 5.86
CA VAL A 125 32.58 -7.65 7.16
C VAL A 125 31.63 -8.49 8.00
N GLU A 126 32.12 -9.04 9.10
CA GLU A 126 31.26 -9.56 10.18
C GLU A 126 30.42 -8.38 10.69
N GLU A 127 29.29 -8.11 10.05
CA GLU A 127 28.24 -7.29 10.63
C GLU A 127 27.63 -8.10 11.76
N GLU A 128 27.92 -7.71 13.00
CA GLU A 128 26.98 -7.94 14.09
C GLU A 128 25.62 -7.41 13.59
N GLN A 129 24.70 -8.33 13.24
CA GLN A 129 23.33 -7.99 12.91
C GLN A 129 22.65 -7.49 14.18
N GLU A 130 22.83 -6.21 14.50
CA GLU A 130 22.03 -5.53 15.50
C GLU A 130 20.58 -5.56 15.00
N ASP A 131 19.70 -6.27 15.72
CA ASP A 131 18.26 -6.25 15.44
C ASP A 131 17.79 -4.79 15.58
N PRO A 132 17.38 -4.12 14.47
CA PRO A 132 17.05 -2.69 14.47
C PRO A 132 15.91 -2.32 15.41
N TYR A 133 15.18 -3.33 15.90
CA TYR A 133 14.01 -3.18 16.75
C TYR A 133 14.28 -3.55 18.21
N LEU A 134 15.55 -3.76 18.61
CA LEU A 134 15.94 -4.09 19.99
C LEU A 134 15.50 -3.05 21.03
N ASN A 135 15.28 -1.80 20.63
CA ASN A 135 14.89 -0.72 21.53
C ASN A 135 13.40 -0.32 21.41
N ASP A 136 12.60 -1.10 20.67
CA ASP A 136 11.20 -0.82 20.49
C ASP A 136 10.41 -1.13 21.77
N ARG A 137 9.92 -0.07 22.40
CA ARG A 137 9.14 -0.14 23.64
C ARG A 137 7.72 -0.70 23.45
N CYS A 138 7.35 -0.99 22.21
CA CYS A 138 5.98 -1.34 21.80
C CYS A 138 5.88 -2.71 21.11
N ARG A 139 6.89 -3.57 21.30
CA ARG A 139 6.99 -4.93 20.74
C ARG A 139 5.97 -5.89 21.35
#